data_AF-A0A414URJ9-F1
#
_entry.id   AF-A0A414URJ9-F1
#
_cell.length_a   1.000
_cell.length_b   1.000
_cell.length_c   1.000
_cell.angle_alpha   90.00
_cell.angle_beta   90.00
_cell.angle_gamma   90.00
#
_symmetry.space_group_name_H-M   'P 1'
#
loop_
_entity.id
_entity.type
_entity.pdbx_description
1 polymer ?
#
loop_
_entity_poly.entity_id
_entity_poly.type
_entity_poly.pdbx_seq_one_letter_code
_entity_poly.pdbx_strand_id
1 'polypeptide(L)'
;MEQLSFFSIEKKIQNAITLLKMFEAKAIEMHPEGYYLCFSGGKDSQVIYELAKQAKVKFQAYYNVTTVDPPELVYFIRKMYPAVIINQPDTTMWELISQKHYPPTRRMRYCCSELKERGGKGRFVVTGVRWAESMKRRKRGFAEIQGPSEPKVILNSDNDEKRRQIENCQIKGKRVLNPVLDWTDDEVWQFIHTHIRTYCSLYDEGFTRIGCIGCPLASTKQREKELARYPMFKKAYLKAFDRMLSYHKEGTHGSATWKDAEDVYRWWLYGNPPKEIQVTGQIELSIERELGNIVKEIEKKKPEPSKEWEDVFQKKLYDWKKIYQFGTEENLTTDGEVLNQIRRELVQVYENYFSGTTACDRYKKKIPQAVKDDYMAGEVEIFETAQRLVKKYKQSQQFRYVLVKRPQIRETDRRKLQVDLLVGKIQKLEVCVKRKDILGMRIFSKEDELDKMLAEVYQKIKELPRINKGVESAGNKKRSSWKNQMILEEFIR
;
A
#
# COMPACT_ATOMS: atom_id res chain seq x y z
N MET A 1 -16.74 -13.46 1.90
CA MET A 1 -16.17 -12.11 2.05
C MET A 1 -16.30 -11.28 0.78
N GLU A 2 -16.29 -11.86 -0.42
CA GLU A 2 -16.40 -11.14 -1.70
C GLU A 2 -17.75 -10.41 -1.94
N GLN A 3 -18.87 -10.94 -1.43
CA GLN A 3 -20.17 -10.27 -1.59
C GLN A 3 -20.27 -8.94 -0.81
N LEU A 4 -19.55 -8.78 0.30
CA LEU A 4 -19.59 -7.54 1.10
C LEU A 4 -18.77 -6.40 0.47
N SER A 5 -17.72 -6.71 -0.32
CA SER A 5 -16.95 -5.68 -1.03
C SER A 5 -17.68 -5.16 -2.26
N PHE A 6 -18.48 -6.00 -2.93
CA PHE A 6 -19.23 -5.62 -4.14
C PHE A 6 -20.30 -4.56 -3.86
N PHE A 7 -21.07 -4.70 -2.77
CA PHE A 7 -22.05 -3.69 -2.37
C PHE A 7 -21.42 -2.35 -1.95
N SER A 8 -20.15 -2.37 -1.51
CA SER A 8 -19.43 -1.15 -1.13
C SER A 8 -19.04 -0.30 -2.34
N ILE A 9 -18.55 -0.92 -3.41
CA ILE A 9 -18.08 -0.18 -4.59
C ILE A 9 -19.24 0.40 -5.41
N GLU A 10 -20.35 -0.32 -5.57
CA GLU A 10 -21.54 0.20 -6.28
C GLU A 10 -22.08 1.47 -5.63
N LYS A 11 -22.11 1.52 -4.30
CA LYS A 11 -22.49 2.73 -3.56
C LYS A 11 -21.53 3.89 -3.82
N LYS A 12 -20.23 3.64 -3.89
CA LYS A 12 -19.22 4.65 -4.21
C LYS A 12 -19.32 5.15 -5.66
N ILE A 13 -19.61 4.27 -6.61
CA ILE A 13 -19.90 4.63 -8.01
C ILE A 13 -21.11 5.57 -8.06
N GLN A 14 -22.20 5.19 -7.38
CA GLN A 14 -23.41 6.00 -7.35
C GLN A 14 -23.18 7.37 -6.70
N ASN A 15 -22.39 7.42 -5.62
CA ASN A 15 -21.99 8.68 -4.99
C ASN A 15 -21.19 9.57 -5.94
N ALA A 16 -20.21 9.01 -6.65
CA ALA A 16 -19.40 9.73 -7.62
C ALA A 16 -20.24 10.29 -8.78
N ILE A 17 -21.18 9.49 -9.32
CA ILE A 17 -22.14 9.92 -10.36
C ILE A 17 -23.04 11.04 -9.82
N THR A 18 -23.53 10.91 -8.60
CA THR A 18 -24.39 11.92 -7.97
C THR A 18 -23.63 13.25 -7.82
N LEU A 19 -22.37 13.22 -7.37
CA LEU A 19 -21.52 14.41 -7.28
C LEU A 19 -21.31 15.07 -8.64
N LEU A 20 -21.03 14.28 -9.69
CA LEU A 20 -20.87 14.80 -11.07
C LEU A 20 -22.14 15.47 -11.58
N LYS A 21 -23.32 14.92 -11.30
CA LYS A 21 -24.61 15.51 -11.68
C LYS A 21 -24.94 16.77 -10.88
N MET A 22 -24.65 16.78 -9.58
CA MET A 22 -24.93 17.93 -8.71
C MET A 22 -24.24 19.22 -9.20
N PHE A 23 -23.02 19.12 -9.72
CA PHE A 23 -22.25 20.28 -10.15
C PHE A 23 -22.37 20.59 -11.66
N GLU A 24 -23.17 19.80 -12.41
CA GLU A 24 -23.25 19.92 -13.86
C GLU A 24 -23.79 21.29 -14.29
N ALA A 25 -24.88 21.76 -13.67
CA ALA A 25 -25.45 23.07 -13.97
C ALA A 25 -24.42 24.19 -13.81
N LYS A 26 -23.59 24.11 -12.76
CA LYS A 26 -22.53 25.09 -12.51
C LYS A 26 -21.37 24.96 -13.51
N ALA A 27 -21.05 23.74 -13.94
CA ALA A 27 -20.03 23.53 -14.97
C ALA A 27 -20.45 24.12 -16.31
N ILE A 28 -21.73 23.96 -16.69
CA ILE A 28 -22.31 24.51 -17.92
C ILE A 28 -22.40 26.04 -17.84
N GLU A 29 -22.77 26.60 -16.69
CA GLU A 29 -22.78 28.05 -16.47
C GLU A 29 -21.37 28.67 -16.63
N MET A 30 -20.32 27.97 -16.19
CA MET A 30 -18.95 28.44 -16.34
C MET A 30 -18.40 28.27 -17.77
N HIS A 31 -18.79 27.20 -18.47
CA HIS A 31 -18.37 26.97 -19.84
C HIS A 31 -19.41 26.12 -20.59
N PRO A 32 -19.84 26.51 -21.81
CA PRO A 32 -20.91 25.81 -22.52
C PRO A 32 -20.56 24.35 -22.88
N GLU A 33 -19.27 24.01 -22.97
CA GLU A 33 -18.78 22.63 -23.17
C GLU A 33 -18.80 21.76 -21.89
N GLY A 34 -19.19 22.32 -20.75
CA GLY A 34 -19.24 21.63 -19.46
C GLY A 34 -17.86 21.39 -18.84
N TYR A 35 -17.71 20.27 -18.12
CA TYR A 35 -16.53 19.97 -17.32
C TYR A 35 -15.24 19.89 -18.12
N TYR A 36 -14.14 20.39 -17.54
CA TYR A 36 -12.78 20.16 -18.01
C TYR A 36 -12.23 18.92 -17.28
N LEU A 37 -12.20 17.77 -17.95
CA LEU A 37 -11.73 16.52 -17.36
C LEU A 37 -10.23 16.33 -17.63
N CYS A 38 -9.43 16.27 -16.57
CA CYS A 38 -8.00 16.04 -16.67
C CYS A 38 -7.71 14.55 -16.93
N PHE A 39 -7.40 14.20 -18.17
CA PHE A 39 -7.12 12.82 -18.57
C PHE A 39 -5.61 12.61 -18.72
N SER A 40 -5.04 11.62 -18.04
CA SER A 40 -3.60 11.30 -18.12
C SER A 40 -3.31 9.93 -18.73
N GLY A 41 -4.34 9.15 -19.05
CA GLY A 41 -4.24 7.76 -19.49
C GLY A 41 -3.92 6.74 -18.39
N GLY A 42 -3.60 7.20 -17.18
CA GLY A 42 -3.42 6.31 -16.02
C GLY A 42 -4.74 5.80 -15.47
N LYS A 43 -4.67 4.77 -14.62
CA LYS A 43 -5.80 4.06 -14.00
C LYS A 43 -6.87 5.01 -13.44
N ASP A 44 -6.46 6.00 -12.65
CA ASP A 44 -7.37 6.93 -11.95
C ASP A 44 -8.10 7.85 -12.94
N SER A 45 -7.44 8.26 -14.02
CA SER A 45 -8.03 9.13 -15.05
C SER A 45 -9.01 8.40 -15.97
N GLN A 46 -8.85 7.09 -16.15
CA GLN A 46 -9.79 6.25 -16.88
C GLN A 46 -11.09 6.07 -16.09
N VAL A 47 -10.98 5.86 -14.76
CA VAL A 47 -12.16 5.75 -13.88
C VAL A 47 -13.01 7.02 -13.95
N ILE A 48 -12.41 8.21 -13.80
CA ILE A 48 -13.20 9.46 -13.84
C ILE A 48 -13.83 9.71 -15.23
N TYR A 49 -13.17 9.28 -16.31
CA TYR A 49 -13.71 9.41 -17.67
C TYR A 49 -14.93 8.52 -17.86
N GLU A 50 -14.85 7.28 -17.39
CA GLU A 50 -15.96 6.33 -17.46
C GLU A 50 -17.11 6.74 -16.53
N LEU A 51 -16.82 7.22 -15.32
CA LEU A 51 -17.84 7.77 -14.42
C LEU A 51 -18.57 8.98 -15.02
N ALA A 52 -17.84 9.88 -15.70
CA ALA A 52 -18.44 11.02 -16.38
C ALA A 52 -19.36 10.57 -17.54
N LYS A 53 -18.96 9.54 -18.29
CA LYS A 53 -19.80 8.91 -19.32
C LYS A 53 -21.06 8.28 -18.73
N GLN A 54 -20.93 7.48 -17.66
CA GLN A 54 -22.07 6.84 -17.00
C GLN A 54 -23.03 7.86 -16.36
N ALA A 55 -22.49 8.97 -15.84
CA ALA A 55 -23.28 10.08 -15.33
C ALA A 55 -24.05 10.83 -16.43
N LYS A 56 -23.70 10.63 -17.72
CA LYS A 56 -24.24 11.34 -18.89
C LYS A 56 -24.11 12.86 -18.78
N VAL A 57 -23.07 13.33 -18.11
CA VAL A 57 -22.82 14.77 -17.95
C VAL A 57 -22.08 15.34 -19.16
N LYS A 58 -22.25 16.63 -19.42
CA LYS A 58 -21.45 17.31 -20.46
C LYS A 58 -20.01 17.55 -19.98
N PHE A 59 -19.04 16.93 -20.65
CA PHE A 59 -17.63 17.12 -20.34
C PHE A 59 -16.74 17.06 -21.59
N GLN A 60 -15.59 17.71 -21.51
CA GLN A 60 -14.51 17.60 -22.47
C GLN A 60 -13.25 17.11 -21.77
N ALA A 61 -12.68 16.01 -22.26
CA ALA A 61 -11.46 15.43 -21.71
C ALA A 61 -10.22 15.98 -22.42
N TYR A 62 -9.23 16.37 -21.62
CA TYR A 62 -7.97 16.94 -22.12
C TYR A 62 -6.78 16.15 -21.59
N TYR A 63 -5.91 15.76 -22.52
CA TYR A 63 -4.59 15.19 -22.25
C TYR A 63 -3.51 16.21 -22.59
N ASN A 64 -2.86 16.74 -21.56
CA ASN A 64 -1.73 17.67 -21.72
C ASN A 64 -0.43 16.86 -21.81
N VAL A 65 0.16 16.81 -23.00
CA VAL A 65 1.37 16.03 -23.28
C VAL A 65 2.59 16.72 -22.66
N THR A 66 3.46 15.96 -22.02
CA THR A 66 4.68 16.52 -21.38
C THR A 66 5.96 16.25 -22.13
N THR A 67 5.89 15.73 -23.35
CA THR A 67 7.02 15.37 -24.23
C THR A 67 7.93 14.25 -23.71
N VAL A 68 7.79 13.85 -22.45
CA VAL A 68 8.52 12.77 -21.77
C VAL A 68 7.58 11.70 -21.21
N ASP A 69 6.36 11.62 -21.72
CA ASP A 69 5.44 10.55 -21.38
C ASP A 69 5.85 9.23 -22.10
N PRO A 70 5.64 8.06 -21.47
CA PRO A 70 5.93 6.77 -22.10
C PRO A 70 5.19 6.60 -23.43
N PRO A 71 5.85 6.12 -24.49
CA PRO A 71 5.22 6.00 -25.81
C PRO A 71 4.01 5.04 -25.79
N GLU A 72 4.08 3.94 -25.03
CA GLU A 72 2.99 2.98 -24.86
C GLU A 72 1.73 3.65 -24.29
N LEU A 73 1.91 4.57 -23.33
CA LEU A 73 0.81 5.36 -22.77
C LEU A 73 0.20 6.27 -23.83
N VAL A 74 1.03 6.98 -24.60
CA VAL A 74 0.55 7.90 -25.65
C VAL A 74 -0.20 7.14 -26.74
N TYR A 75 0.33 5.98 -27.18
CA TYR A 75 -0.33 5.12 -28.16
C TYR A 75 -1.66 4.56 -27.63
N PHE A 76 -1.69 4.14 -26.37
CA PHE A 76 -2.91 3.69 -25.71
C PHE A 76 -3.99 4.77 -25.69
N ILE A 77 -3.65 6.01 -25.30
CA ILE A 77 -4.60 7.13 -25.28
C ILE A 77 -5.14 7.40 -26.69
N ARG A 78 -4.25 7.50 -27.69
CA ARG A 78 -4.64 7.77 -29.09
C ARG A 78 -5.55 6.69 -29.67
N LYS A 79 -5.30 5.42 -29.33
CA LYS A 79 -6.06 4.28 -29.86
C LYS A 79 -7.40 4.09 -29.16
N MET A 80 -7.42 4.13 -27.83
CA MET A 80 -8.58 3.76 -27.03
C MET A 80 -9.50 4.94 -26.70
N TYR A 81 -8.98 6.16 -26.72
CA TYR A 81 -9.70 7.36 -26.30
C TYR A 81 -9.60 8.49 -27.36
N PRO A 82 -10.11 8.28 -28.59
CA PRO A 82 -10.02 9.27 -29.66
C PRO A 82 -10.79 10.58 -29.37
N ALA A 83 -11.77 10.54 -28.46
CA ALA A 83 -12.53 11.71 -28.03
C ALA A 83 -11.75 12.64 -27.06
N VAL A 84 -10.58 12.21 -26.58
CA VAL A 84 -9.74 13.02 -25.70
C VAL A 84 -8.93 14.01 -26.56
N ILE A 85 -9.04 15.30 -26.25
CA ILE A 85 -8.28 16.34 -26.93
C ILE A 85 -6.85 16.32 -26.41
N ILE A 86 -5.90 16.16 -27.33
CA ILE A 86 -4.47 16.13 -27.02
C ILE A 86 -3.91 17.53 -27.19
N ASN A 87 -3.57 18.17 -26.08
CA ASN A 87 -2.91 19.48 -26.09
C ASN A 87 -1.40 19.27 -26.12
N GLN A 88 -0.76 19.71 -27.19
CA GLN A 88 0.69 19.75 -27.29
C GLN A 88 1.21 21.08 -26.70
N PRO A 89 2.27 21.04 -25.90
CA PRO A 89 2.87 22.26 -25.34
C PRO A 89 3.72 22.96 -26.41
N ASP A 90 3.77 24.29 -26.35
CA ASP A 90 4.64 25.11 -27.23
C ASP A 90 6.13 24.87 -26.98
N THR A 91 6.48 24.42 -25.76
CA THR A 91 7.84 24.16 -25.33
C THR A 91 8.02 22.72 -24.90
N THR A 92 9.14 22.14 -25.29
CA THR A 92 9.50 20.77 -24.88
C THR A 92 10.13 20.75 -23.49
N MET A 93 10.10 19.58 -22.83
CA MET A 93 10.83 19.40 -21.57
C MET A 93 12.32 19.76 -21.71
N TRP A 94 12.92 19.43 -22.86
CA TRP A 94 14.34 19.65 -23.12
C TRP A 94 14.68 21.14 -23.16
N GLU A 95 13.86 21.94 -23.83
CA GLU A 95 14.00 23.40 -23.85
C GLU A 95 13.72 24.01 -22.49
N LEU A 96 12.73 23.50 -21.74
CA LEU A 96 12.46 23.98 -20.39
C LEU A 96 13.66 23.75 -19.45
N ILE A 97 14.34 22.61 -19.54
CA ILE A 97 15.56 22.33 -18.77
C ILE A 97 16.64 23.37 -19.10
N SER A 98 16.84 23.67 -20.38
CA SER A 98 17.80 24.67 -20.82
C SER A 98 17.41 26.09 -20.37
N GLN A 99 16.13 26.48 -20.48
CA GLN A 99 15.63 27.81 -20.08
C GLN A 99 15.64 28.05 -18.56
N LYS A 100 15.41 27.00 -17.76
CA LYS A 100 15.41 27.10 -16.30
C LYS A 100 16.81 26.92 -15.70
N HIS A 101 17.82 26.59 -16.53
CA HIS A 101 19.20 26.36 -16.13
C HIS A 101 19.37 25.34 -14.98
N TYR A 102 18.39 24.45 -14.80
CA TYR A 102 18.39 23.50 -13.68
C TYR A 102 17.49 22.29 -13.98
N PRO A 103 17.91 21.05 -13.66
CA PRO A 103 17.07 19.86 -13.85
C PRO A 103 15.82 19.90 -12.94
N PRO A 104 14.70 19.28 -13.35
CA PRO A 104 13.50 19.28 -12.53
C PRO A 104 13.76 18.47 -11.26
N THR A 105 13.35 18.98 -10.10
CA THR A 105 13.50 18.29 -8.81
C THR A 105 12.16 18.13 -8.11
N ARG A 106 12.13 17.39 -6.99
CA ARG A 106 10.89 17.24 -6.19
C ARG A 106 10.35 18.59 -5.68
N ARG A 107 11.24 19.57 -5.46
CA ARG A 107 10.88 20.94 -5.04
C ARG A 107 10.60 21.84 -6.24
N MET A 108 11.48 21.81 -7.25
CA MET A 108 11.37 22.65 -8.43
C MET A 108 10.59 21.92 -9.53
N ARG A 109 9.26 21.97 -9.44
CA ARG A 109 8.32 21.23 -10.31
C ARG A 109 7.85 22.05 -11.52
N TYR A 110 8.73 22.84 -12.14
CA TYR A 110 8.37 23.70 -13.28
C TYR A 110 7.78 22.90 -14.45
N CYS A 111 8.19 21.65 -14.63
CA CYS A 111 7.62 20.80 -15.68
C CYS A 111 6.12 20.50 -15.49
N CYS A 112 5.64 20.46 -14.24
CA CYS A 112 4.21 20.26 -13.98
C CYS A 112 3.43 21.56 -14.24
N SER A 113 3.94 22.70 -13.77
CA SER A 113 3.28 24.00 -13.97
C SER A 113 3.21 24.38 -15.44
N GLU A 114 4.33 24.19 -16.16
CA GLU A 114 4.45 24.54 -17.56
C GLU A 114 3.82 23.49 -18.47
N LEU A 115 3.97 22.18 -18.24
CA LEU A 115 3.47 21.22 -19.23
C LEU A 115 2.12 20.61 -18.87
N LYS A 116 1.81 20.42 -17.58
CA LYS A 116 0.61 19.68 -17.13
C LYS A 116 -0.54 20.57 -16.69
N GLU A 117 -0.23 21.66 -15.99
CA GLU A 117 -1.21 22.42 -15.21
C GLU A 117 -1.65 23.74 -15.88
N ARG A 118 -1.22 24.02 -17.12
CA ARG A 118 -1.62 25.22 -17.90
C ARG A 118 -3.14 25.32 -18.14
N GLY A 119 -3.84 24.19 -18.21
CA GLY A 119 -5.24 24.10 -18.63
C GLY A 119 -6.28 24.30 -17.52
N GLY A 120 -7.52 24.59 -17.95
CA GLY A 120 -8.71 24.64 -17.08
C GLY A 120 -8.85 25.90 -16.24
N LYS A 121 -8.22 27.02 -16.62
CA LYS A 121 -8.50 28.33 -16.02
C LYS A 121 -9.93 28.76 -16.39
N GLY A 122 -10.71 29.20 -15.39
CA GLY A 122 -12.10 29.62 -15.60
C GLY A 122 -13.11 28.50 -15.85
N ARG A 123 -12.69 27.23 -15.87
CA ARG A 123 -13.56 26.06 -16.06
C ARG A 123 -13.69 25.25 -14.77
N PHE A 124 -14.75 24.47 -14.68
CA PHE A 124 -14.92 23.47 -13.62
C PHE A 124 -14.09 22.23 -13.97
N VAL A 125 -13.05 21.96 -13.18
CA VAL A 125 -12.07 20.91 -13.47
C VAL A 125 -12.35 19.64 -12.68
N VAL A 126 -12.28 18.48 -13.33
CA VAL A 126 -12.42 17.18 -12.68
C VAL A 126 -11.07 16.48 -12.63
N THR A 127 -10.65 16.03 -11.45
CA THR A 127 -9.37 15.32 -11.23
C THR A 127 -9.55 14.01 -10.48
N GLY A 128 -8.76 13.00 -10.85
CA GLY A 128 -8.76 11.67 -10.21
C GLY A 128 -7.85 11.59 -8.99
N VAL A 129 -7.84 12.60 -8.13
CA VAL A 129 -6.99 12.62 -6.92
C VAL A 129 -7.65 11.78 -5.83
N ARG A 130 -6.86 10.92 -5.16
CA ARG A 130 -7.34 10.08 -4.05
C ARG A 130 -6.61 10.33 -2.73
N TRP A 131 -7.29 10.07 -1.61
CA TRP A 131 -6.72 10.09 -0.26
C TRP A 131 -5.66 9.00 -0.07
N ALA A 132 -5.86 7.83 -0.67
CA ALA A 132 -4.92 6.71 -0.62
C ALA A 132 -3.53 7.04 -1.17
N GLU A 133 -3.40 8.05 -2.05
CA GLU A 133 -2.11 8.39 -2.67
C GLU A 133 -1.12 9.09 -1.73
N SER A 134 -1.57 9.83 -0.71
CA SER A 134 -0.66 10.36 0.32
C SER A 134 -1.38 10.90 1.55
N MET A 135 -0.72 10.83 2.70
CA MET A 135 -1.22 11.35 3.98
C MET A 135 -1.61 12.84 3.92
N LYS A 136 -0.88 13.66 3.16
CA LYS A 136 -1.20 15.09 2.97
C LYS A 136 -2.51 15.32 2.21
N ARG A 137 -2.93 14.36 1.38
CA ARG A 137 -4.17 14.46 0.61
C ARG A 137 -5.41 14.17 1.44
N ARG A 138 -5.31 13.55 2.62
CA ARG A 138 -6.46 13.32 3.52
C ARG A 138 -7.19 14.60 3.95
N LYS A 139 -6.53 15.76 3.86
CA LYS A 139 -7.13 17.08 4.15
C LYS A 139 -7.90 17.68 2.97
N ARG A 140 -7.83 17.05 1.78
CA ARG A 140 -8.53 17.49 0.57
C ARG A 140 -9.99 17.11 0.62
N GLY A 141 -10.82 17.92 -0.03
CA GLY A 141 -12.25 17.67 -0.17
C GLY A 141 -12.69 17.30 -1.57
N PHE A 142 -13.95 16.84 -1.65
CA PHE A 142 -14.56 16.41 -2.91
C PHE A 142 -14.70 17.58 -3.88
N ALA A 143 -15.00 18.78 -3.38
CA ALA A 143 -15.03 20.01 -4.15
C ALA A 143 -14.15 21.09 -3.50
N GLU A 144 -13.25 21.67 -4.28
CA GLU A 144 -12.25 22.65 -3.83
C GLU A 144 -12.23 23.88 -4.76
N ILE A 145 -12.00 25.07 -4.20
CA ILE A 145 -11.61 26.24 -4.98
C ILE A 145 -10.11 26.46 -4.80
N GLN A 146 -9.36 26.33 -5.90
CA GLN A 146 -7.94 26.67 -5.97
C GLN A 146 -7.78 28.13 -6.39
N GLY A 147 -7.24 28.96 -5.50
CA GLY A 147 -6.89 30.36 -5.74
C GLY A 147 -5.45 30.67 -5.31
N PRO A 148 -5.01 31.94 -5.38
CA PRO A 148 -3.69 32.37 -4.92
C PRO A 148 -3.52 32.27 -3.38
N SER A 149 -4.61 32.15 -2.63
CA SER A 149 -4.63 31.85 -1.19
C SER A 149 -4.98 30.38 -0.93
N GLU A 150 -4.88 29.92 0.33
CA GLU A 150 -5.13 28.52 0.72
C GLU A 150 -6.41 27.94 0.10
N PRO A 151 -6.38 26.67 -0.37
CA PRO A 151 -7.52 26.04 -1.02
C PRO A 151 -8.69 25.96 -0.05
N LYS A 152 -9.81 26.59 -0.41
CA LYS A 152 -11.05 26.52 0.36
C LYS A 152 -11.77 25.23 0.00
N VAL A 153 -11.85 24.32 0.97
CA VAL A 153 -12.61 23.08 0.84
C VAL A 153 -14.09 23.38 1.01
N ILE A 154 -14.91 23.02 0.01
CA ILE A 154 -16.36 23.31 0.00
C ILE A 154 -17.15 22.10 0.52
N LEU A 155 -16.69 20.89 0.22
CA LEU A 155 -17.37 19.65 0.60
C LEU A 155 -16.37 18.66 1.18
N ASN A 156 -16.34 18.59 2.50
CA ASN A 156 -15.91 17.42 3.27
C ASN A 156 -17.18 16.91 3.91
N SER A 157 -17.71 15.77 3.49
CA SER A 157 -18.94 15.21 4.06
C SER A 157 -18.81 15.08 5.58
N ASP A 158 -19.42 16.03 6.30
CA ASP A 158 -20.19 15.85 7.53
C ASP A 158 -20.94 17.15 7.87
N ASN A 159 -22.08 16.94 8.52
CA ASN A 159 -23.23 17.79 8.86
C ASN A 159 -22.99 19.23 9.37
N ASP A 160 -22.41 20.15 8.59
CA ASP A 160 -22.25 21.55 8.99
C ASP A 160 -23.30 22.49 8.33
N GLU A 161 -24.06 23.19 9.17
CA GLU A 161 -25.16 24.12 8.84
C GLU A 161 -24.72 25.32 7.98
N LYS A 162 -23.41 25.49 7.77
CA LYS A 162 -22.78 26.48 6.88
C LYS A 162 -22.95 26.18 5.37
N ARG A 163 -23.79 25.20 5.03
CA ARG A 163 -24.07 24.69 3.66
C ARG A 163 -24.75 25.67 2.68
N ARG A 164 -25.11 26.89 3.08
CA ARG A 164 -25.91 27.82 2.25
C ARG A 164 -25.19 29.06 1.70
N GLN A 165 -23.88 29.03 1.50
CA GLN A 165 -23.17 30.16 0.87
C GLN A 165 -22.49 29.82 -0.47
N ILE A 166 -23.01 28.84 -1.20
CA ILE A 166 -22.53 28.51 -2.55
C ILE A 166 -23.21 29.37 -3.63
N GLU A 167 -24.33 30.04 -3.32
CA GLU A 167 -25.14 30.69 -4.34
C GLU A 167 -24.66 32.07 -4.81
N ASN A 168 -23.75 32.76 -4.11
CA ASN A 168 -23.44 34.16 -4.49
C ASN A 168 -21.98 34.59 -4.41
N CYS A 169 -21.02 33.68 -4.44
CA CYS A 169 -19.61 34.06 -4.38
C CYS A 169 -18.96 34.03 -5.79
N GLN A 170 -18.80 35.22 -6.39
CA GLN A 170 -17.95 35.50 -7.56
C GLN A 170 -16.45 35.32 -7.22
N ILE A 171 -16.07 34.18 -6.65
CA ILE A 171 -14.68 33.92 -6.25
C ILE A 171 -13.88 33.54 -7.50
N LYS A 172 -12.92 34.41 -7.84
CA LYS A 172 -11.91 34.21 -8.88
C LYS A 172 -10.97 33.06 -8.47
N GLY A 173 -11.30 31.82 -8.85
CA GLY A 173 -10.49 30.63 -8.56
C GLY A 173 -10.89 29.43 -9.41
N LYS A 174 -9.95 28.51 -9.66
CA LYS A 174 -10.17 27.26 -10.40
C LYS A 174 -10.95 26.28 -9.51
N ARG A 175 -12.15 25.90 -9.95
CA ARG A 175 -13.00 24.95 -9.21
C ARG A 175 -12.59 23.54 -9.59
N VAL A 176 -12.37 22.68 -8.59
CA VAL A 176 -11.88 21.31 -8.77
C VAL A 176 -12.83 20.33 -8.09
N LEU A 177 -13.24 19.30 -8.82
CA LEU A 177 -14.03 18.17 -8.33
C LEU A 177 -13.18 16.90 -8.33
N ASN A 178 -13.18 16.18 -7.21
CA ASN A 178 -12.49 14.90 -7.02
C ASN A 178 -13.51 13.80 -6.74
N PRO A 179 -14.13 13.18 -7.77
CA PRO A 179 -15.26 12.27 -7.59
C PRO A 179 -14.86 10.91 -6.97
N VAL A 180 -13.58 10.55 -7.04
CA VAL A 180 -13.05 9.25 -6.55
C VAL A 180 -12.17 9.41 -5.31
N LEU A 181 -12.31 10.52 -4.58
CA LEU A 181 -11.37 10.93 -3.53
C LEU A 181 -11.19 9.89 -2.42
N ASP A 182 -12.26 9.20 -2.04
CA ASP A 182 -12.34 8.19 -1.00
C ASP A 182 -12.12 6.74 -1.49
N TRP A 183 -11.66 6.57 -2.73
CA TRP A 183 -11.43 5.25 -3.33
C TRP A 183 -10.04 4.68 -3.00
N THR A 184 -9.98 3.38 -2.72
CA THR A 184 -8.72 2.63 -2.54
C THR A 184 -8.12 2.19 -3.89
N ASP A 185 -6.88 1.68 -3.87
CA ASP A 185 -6.26 1.13 -5.08
C ASP A 185 -7.02 -0.10 -5.60
N ASP A 186 -7.45 -0.98 -4.69
CA ASP A 186 -8.21 -2.19 -5.04
C ASP A 186 -9.57 -1.84 -5.65
N GLU A 187 -10.26 -0.84 -5.12
CA GLU A 187 -11.55 -0.36 -5.66
C GLU A 187 -11.38 0.22 -7.06
N VAL A 188 -10.31 0.99 -7.31
CA VAL A 188 -9.99 1.49 -8.65
C VAL A 188 -9.76 0.35 -9.64
N TRP A 189 -8.96 -0.65 -9.26
CA TRP A 189 -8.70 -1.79 -10.13
C TRP A 189 -9.94 -2.67 -10.34
N GLN A 190 -10.73 -2.90 -9.30
CA GLN A 190 -12.00 -3.61 -9.40
C GLN A 190 -12.92 -2.90 -10.41
N PHE A 191 -13.04 -1.57 -10.36
CA PHE A 191 -13.82 -0.81 -11.33
C PHE A 191 -13.28 -0.93 -12.76
N ILE A 192 -11.96 -0.83 -12.93
CA ILE A 192 -11.32 -0.95 -14.25
C ILE A 192 -11.60 -2.34 -14.84
N HIS A 193 -11.40 -3.42 -14.09
CA HIS A 193 -11.61 -4.78 -14.60
C HIS A 193 -13.08 -5.09 -14.90
N THR A 194 -14.01 -4.48 -14.18
CA THR A 194 -15.45 -4.74 -14.36
C THR A 194 -16.07 -3.87 -15.47
N HIS A 195 -15.79 -2.57 -15.48
CA HIS A 195 -16.48 -1.58 -16.33
C HIS A 195 -15.67 -1.14 -17.56
N ILE A 196 -14.34 -1.02 -17.45
CA ILE A 196 -13.50 -0.46 -18.53
C ILE A 196 -12.84 -1.56 -19.36
N ARG A 197 -12.38 -2.63 -18.70
CA ARG A 197 -11.73 -3.84 -19.24
C ARG A 197 -10.46 -3.60 -20.08
N THR A 198 -10.04 -2.35 -20.22
CA THR A 198 -8.88 -1.95 -21.01
C THR A 198 -8.06 -0.96 -20.20
N TYR A 199 -6.75 -1.15 -20.17
CA TYR A 199 -5.81 -0.28 -19.48
C TYR A 199 -4.44 -0.36 -20.17
N CYS A 200 -3.51 0.52 -19.79
CA CYS A 200 -2.19 0.57 -20.41
C CYS A 200 -1.36 -0.67 -20.03
N SER A 201 -0.73 -1.32 -21.01
CA SER A 201 0.05 -2.55 -20.82
C SER A 201 1.19 -2.42 -19.80
N LEU A 202 1.70 -1.20 -19.59
CA LEU A 202 2.73 -0.94 -18.58
C LEU A 202 2.31 -1.42 -17.18
N TYR A 203 1.02 -1.43 -16.86
CA TYR A 203 0.56 -1.96 -15.57
C TYR A 203 0.82 -3.47 -15.41
N ASP A 204 0.67 -4.26 -16.48
CA ASP A 204 0.96 -5.70 -16.47
C ASP A 204 2.46 -5.98 -16.33
N GLU A 205 3.30 -5.03 -16.71
CA GLU A 205 4.76 -5.09 -16.62
C GLU A 205 5.33 -4.67 -15.24
N GLY A 206 4.43 -4.54 -14.25
CA GLY A 206 4.75 -4.24 -12.86
C GLY A 206 4.91 -2.74 -12.55
N PHE A 207 4.46 -1.84 -13.42
CA PHE A 207 4.44 -0.40 -13.11
C PHE A 207 3.20 -0.05 -12.27
N THR A 208 3.39 0.34 -11.01
CA THR A 208 2.27 0.75 -10.13
C THR A 208 1.80 2.18 -10.37
N ARG A 209 2.69 3.05 -10.87
CA ARG A 209 2.40 4.42 -11.27
C ARG A 209 3.00 4.68 -12.64
N ILE A 210 2.16 5.14 -13.57
CA ILE A 210 2.57 5.61 -14.88
C ILE A 210 2.61 7.14 -14.84
N GLY A 211 3.75 7.72 -15.19
CA GLY A 211 3.96 9.15 -15.27
C GLY A 211 5.07 9.50 -16.27
N CYS A 212 5.61 10.72 -16.19
CA CYS A 212 6.73 11.13 -17.03
C CYS A 212 7.96 10.27 -16.74
N ILE A 213 8.67 9.86 -17.79
CA ILE A 213 9.92 9.11 -17.71
C ILE A 213 10.94 9.89 -16.88
N GLY A 214 11.52 9.25 -15.86
CA GLY A 214 12.57 9.87 -15.04
C GLY A 214 12.06 10.90 -14.02
N CYS A 215 10.75 10.99 -13.79
CA CYS A 215 10.16 11.96 -12.87
C CYS A 215 10.80 11.89 -11.46
N PRO A 216 11.27 13.01 -10.88
CA PRO A 216 11.84 13.04 -9.53
C PRO A 216 10.88 12.61 -8.42
N LEU A 217 9.56 12.58 -8.71
CA LEU A 217 8.53 12.12 -7.77
C LEU A 217 8.49 10.59 -7.64
N ALA A 218 8.97 9.86 -8.64
CA ALA A 218 9.12 8.41 -8.58
C ALA A 218 10.32 8.00 -7.71
N SER A 219 10.39 6.73 -7.30
CA SER A 219 11.54 6.20 -6.58
C SER A 219 12.76 6.08 -7.50
N THR A 220 13.96 6.12 -6.95
CA THR A 220 15.20 5.98 -7.74
C THR A 220 15.22 4.69 -8.56
N LYS A 221 14.85 3.55 -7.95
CA LYS A 221 14.72 2.25 -8.63
C LYS A 221 13.76 2.29 -9.82
N GLN A 222 12.64 2.99 -9.67
CA GLN A 222 11.64 3.13 -10.73
C GLN A 222 12.20 3.97 -11.89
N ARG A 223 12.89 5.08 -11.57
CA ARG A 223 13.52 5.95 -12.57
C ARG A 223 14.64 5.22 -13.33
N GLU A 224 15.44 4.40 -12.65
CA GLU A 224 16.46 3.55 -13.28
C GLU A 224 15.81 2.56 -14.26
N LYS A 225 14.75 1.87 -13.83
CA LYS A 225 14.00 0.93 -14.69
C LYS A 225 13.43 1.64 -15.93
N GLU A 226 12.86 2.82 -15.76
CA GLU A 226 12.31 3.64 -16.86
C GLU A 226 13.42 4.10 -17.83
N LEU A 227 14.52 4.63 -17.33
CA LEU A 227 15.61 5.16 -18.16
C LEU A 227 16.42 4.05 -18.84
N ALA A 228 16.48 2.85 -18.24
CA ALA A 228 17.04 1.66 -18.86
C ALA A 228 16.16 1.15 -20.01
N ARG A 229 14.84 1.14 -19.83
CA ARG A 229 13.87 0.77 -20.87
C ARG A 229 13.86 1.75 -22.04
N TYR A 230 13.99 3.04 -21.76
CA TYR A 230 13.91 4.11 -22.75
C TYR A 230 15.26 4.83 -22.92
N PRO A 231 16.29 4.17 -23.52
CA PRO A 231 17.63 4.73 -23.61
C PRO A 231 17.70 6.01 -24.44
N MET A 232 16.79 6.20 -25.39
CA MET A 232 16.70 7.44 -26.19
C MET A 232 16.30 8.65 -25.34
N PHE A 233 15.41 8.45 -24.35
CA PHE A 233 15.07 9.51 -23.41
C PHE A 233 16.24 9.81 -22.48
N LYS A 234 16.99 8.80 -22.02
CA LYS A 234 18.25 9.02 -21.28
C LYS A 234 19.23 9.88 -22.08
N LYS A 235 19.45 9.57 -23.36
CA LYS A 235 20.29 10.37 -24.26
C LYS A 235 19.77 11.80 -24.43
N ALA A 236 18.46 11.98 -24.53
CA ALA A 236 17.84 13.30 -24.62
C ALA A 236 18.02 14.12 -23.33
N TYR A 237 17.92 13.50 -22.15
CA TYR A 237 18.24 14.14 -20.87
C TYR A 237 19.70 14.60 -20.81
N LEU A 238 20.65 13.73 -21.18
CA LEU A 238 22.08 14.08 -21.20
C LEU A 238 22.34 15.25 -22.15
N LYS A 239 21.75 15.26 -23.34
CA LYS A 239 21.87 16.37 -24.29
C LYS A 239 21.25 17.66 -23.76
N ALA A 240 20.13 17.57 -23.03
CA ALA A 240 19.51 18.74 -22.40
C ALA A 240 20.36 19.30 -21.26
N PHE A 241 21.01 18.43 -20.47
CA PHE A 241 21.94 18.84 -19.41
C PHE A 241 23.23 19.44 -19.97
N ASP A 242 23.76 18.89 -21.06
CA ASP A 242 24.91 19.46 -21.76
C ASP A 242 24.61 20.87 -22.28
N ARG A 243 23.46 21.05 -22.95
CA ARG A 243 22.97 22.37 -23.35
C ARG A 243 22.79 23.30 -22.16
N MET A 244 22.20 22.81 -21.07
CA MET A 244 22.01 23.58 -19.84
C MET A 244 23.35 24.09 -19.28
N LEU A 245 24.38 23.25 -19.24
CA LEU A 245 25.73 23.61 -18.80
C LEU A 245 26.39 24.61 -19.75
N SER A 246 26.19 24.49 -21.07
CA SER A 246 26.72 25.46 -22.04
C SER A 246 26.19 26.89 -21.85
N TYR A 247 24.99 27.05 -21.29
CA TYR A 247 24.41 28.35 -20.97
C TYR A 247 24.77 28.86 -19.56
N HIS A 248 25.35 28.02 -18.70
CA HIS A 248 25.87 28.46 -17.41
C HIS A 248 27.15 29.27 -17.64
N LYS A 249 27.04 30.59 -17.61
CA LYS A 249 28.19 31.43 -17.25
C LYS A 249 28.47 31.19 -15.77
N GLU A 250 29.74 30.95 -15.44
CA GLU A 250 30.23 30.67 -14.08
C GLU A 250 29.43 31.45 -13.01
N GLY A 251 28.71 30.74 -12.15
CA GLY A 251 28.25 31.31 -10.86
C GLY A 251 26.75 31.51 -10.64
N THR A 252 25.84 31.14 -11.55
CA THR A 252 24.39 31.24 -11.25
C THR A 252 23.80 29.88 -10.85
N HIS A 253 23.48 29.72 -9.56
CA HIS A 253 22.78 28.58 -8.94
C HIS A 253 23.60 27.31 -8.65
N GLY A 254 24.56 27.39 -7.73
CA GLY A 254 25.17 26.20 -7.10
C GLY A 254 25.84 25.22 -8.08
N SER A 255 26.09 25.67 -9.31
CA SER A 255 26.61 24.92 -10.45
C SER A 255 28.12 24.70 -10.41
N ALA A 256 28.81 25.28 -9.43
CA ALA A 256 30.26 25.15 -9.26
C ALA A 256 30.75 23.70 -9.00
N THR A 257 29.84 22.72 -8.93
CA THR A 257 30.17 21.32 -8.64
C THR A 257 29.94 20.36 -9.82
N TRP A 258 29.28 20.75 -10.91
CA TRP A 258 29.00 19.86 -12.04
C TRP A 258 29.95 20.14 -13.20
N LYS A 259 30.78 19.16 -13.54
CA LYS A 259 31.77 19.28 -14.63
C LYS A 259 31.19 18.89 -15.98
N ASP A 260 30.32 17.88 -15.99
CA ASP A 260 29.79 17.30 -17.22
C ASP A 260 28.34 16.84 -17.08
N ALA A 261 27.68 16.58 -18.22
CA ALA A 261 26.27 16.21 -18.26
C ALA A 261 25.98 14.89 -17.51
N GLU A 262 26.95 13.98 -17.44
CA GLU A 262 26.84 12.72 -16.70
C GLU A 262 26.85 12.97 -15.18
N ASP A 263 27.64 13.93 -14.69
CA ASP A 263 27.62 14.35 -13.29
C ASP A 263 26.26 14.94 -12.89
N VAL A 264 25.69 15.80 -13.75
CA VAL A 264 24.32 16.33 -13.54
C VAL A 264 23.31 15.19 -13.52
N TYR A 265 23.42 14.22 -14.43
CA TYR A 265 22.53 13.06 -14.49
C TYR A 265 22.62 12.20 -13.23
N ARG A 266 23.83 11.90 -12.76
CA ARG A 266 24.07 11.12 -11.52
C ARG A 266 23.52 11.85 -10.31
N TRP A 267 23.82 13.13 -10.17
CA TRP A 267 23.27 13.97 -9.11
C TRP A 267 21.74 14.02 -9.14
N TRP A 268 21.17 14.16 -10.34
CA TRP A 268 19.72 14.21 -10.52
C TRP A 268 19.03 12.88 -10.19
N LEU A 269 19.72 11.74 -10.42
CA LEU A 269 19.18 10.41 -10.18
C LEU A 269 19.34 9.99 -8.71
N TYR A 270 20.53 10.17 -8.13
CA TYR A 270 20.93 9.65 -6.82
C TYR A 270 20.94 10.71 -5.69
N GLY A 271 20.96 11.99 -6.04
CA GLY A 271 21.12 13.10 -5.08
C GLY A 271 22.58 13.35 -4.70
N ASN A 272 22.79 14.20 -3.69
CA ASN A 272 24.12 14.38 -3.11
C ASN A 272 24.50 13.13 -2.28
N PRO A 273 25.74 12.65 -2.36
CA PRO A 273 26.23 11.67 -1.39
C PRO A 273 26.11 12.28 0.03
N PRO A 274 25.82 11.46 1.06
CA PRO A 274 25.81 11.94 2.44
C PRO A 274 27.16 12.60 2.74
N LYS A 275 27.13 13.82 3.29
CA LYS A 275 28.36 14.50 3.76
C LYS A 275 28.97 13.65 4.87
N GLU A 276 30.10 13.02 4.61
CA GLU A 276 30.96 12.52 5.67
C GLU A 276 31.39 13.72 6.52
N ILE A 277 31.06 13.69 7.82
CA ILE A 277 31.59 14.65 8.79
C ILE A 277 33.07 14.30 8.93
N GLN A 278 33.93 15.00 8.18
CA GLN A 278 35.37 14.81 8.31
C GLN A 278 35.82 15.34 9.68
N VAL A 279 36.16 14.41 10.58
CA VAL A 279 36.99 14.70 11.74
C VAL A 279 38.43 14.81 11.21
N THR A 280 39.04 15.98 11.36
CA THR A 280 40.38 16.30 10.85
C THR A 280 41.44 15.36 11.44
N GLY A 281 42.20 14.69 10.56
CA GLY A 281 43.32 13.82 10.93
C GLY A 281 43.64 12.67 9.96
N GLN A 282 42.85 12.47 8.90
CA GLN A 282 43.00 11.32 7.98
C GLN A 282 43.49 11.68 6.57
N ILE A 283 44.07 12.87 6.36
CA ILE A 283 44.49 13.32 5.03
C ILE A 283 45.90 12.81 4.65
N GLU A 284 46.73 12.36 5.59
CA GLU A 284 48.08 11.86 5.28
C GLU A 284 48.14 10.37 4.89
N LEU A 285 47.10 9.58 5.17
CA LEU A 285 47.09 8.13 4.88
C LEU A 285 46.43 7.75 3.54
N SER A 286 45.95 8.74 2.78
CA SER A 286 45.15 8.53 1.56
C SER A 286 46.00 8.44 0.29
N ILE A 287 47.11 9.20 0.24
CA ILE A 287 47.92 9.34 -0.98
C ILE A 287 48.85 8.12 -1.20
N GLU A 288 49.33 7.48 -0.13
CA GLU A 288 50.13 6.24 -0.26
C GLU A 288 49.29 4.99 -0.57
N ARG A 289 47.98 5.02 -0.28
CA ARG A 289 47.07 3.89 -0.54
C ARG A 289 46.59 3.81 -1.99
N GLU A 290 46.47 4.93 -2.70
CA GLU A 290 45.95 4.95 -4.07
C GLU A 290 46.96 4.41 -5.09
N LEU A 291 48.26 4.66 -4.91
CA LEU A 291 49.30 4.13 -5.81
C LEU A 291 49.58 2.63 -5.59
N GLY A 292 49.32 2.09 -4.40
CA GLY A 292 49.48 0.67 -4.10
C GLY A 292 48.33 -0.23 -4.56
N ASN A 293 47.16 0.34 -4.84
CA ASN A 293 45.95 -0.42 -5.20
C ASN A 293 45.83 -0.68 -6.71
N ILE A 294 46.42 0.18 -7.55
CA ILE A 294 46.42 0.01 -9.02
C ILE A 294 47.23 -1.24 -9.45
N VAL A 295 48.28 -1.59 -8.69
CA VAL A 295 49.13 -2.76 -8.98
C VAL A 295 48.53 -4.10 -8.49
N LYS A 296 47.50 -4.06 -7.62
CA LYS A 296 46.82 -5.26 -7.09
C LYS A 296 45.54 -5.63 -7.83
N GLU A 297 45.18 -4.88 -8.87
CA GLU A 297 44.01 -5.15 -9.70
C GLU A 297 44.25 -6.17 -10.82
N ILE A 298 45.43 -6.82 -10.84
CA ILE A 298 45.72 -7.91 -11.77
C ILE A 298 46.04 -9.17 -10.94
N GLU A 299 45.02 -10.03 -10.83
CA GLU A 299 45.08 -11.44 -10.41
C GLU A 299 45.53 -11.76 -8.96
N LYS A 300 44.57 -11.84 -8.02
CA LYS A 300 44.40 -12.99 -7.08
C LYS A 300 43.19 -12.80 -6.13
N LYS A 301 42.52 -13.91 -5.83
CA LYS A 301 41.30 -14.06 -5.01
C LYS A 301 41.34 -13.29 -3.67
N LYS A 302 40.17 -12.85 -3.18
CA LYS A 302 40.00 -12.13 -1.91
C LYS A 302 40.54 -12.95 -0.70
N PRO A 303 41.11 -12.27 0.33
CA PRO A 303 41.56 -12.91 1.57
C PRO A 303 40.41 -13.56 2.36
N GLU A 304 40.76 -14.35 3.38
CA GLU A 304 39.82 -15.10 4.24
C GLU A 304 38.77 -14.19 4.92
N PRO A 305 37.52 -14.67 5.10
CA PRO A 305 36.44 -13.91 5.72
C PRO A 305 36.75 -13.58 7.20
N SER A 306 36.29 -12.42 7.68
CA SER A 306 36.52 -12.03 9.08
C SER A 306 35.74 -12.92 10.06
N LYS A 307 36.34 -13.15 11.25
CA LYS A 307 35.80 -14.00 12.31
C LYS A 307 34.38 -13.59 12.76
N GLU A 308 34.08 -12.29 12.73
CA GLU A 308 32.77 -11.74 13.08
C GLU A 308 31.65 -12.26 12.16
N TRP A 309 31.89 -12.32 10.84
CA TRP A 309 30.89 -12.80 9.89
C TRP A 309 30.74 -14.33 9.94
N GLU A 310 31.80 -15.02 10.33
CA GLU A 310 31.77 -16.47 10.59
C GLU A 310 30.87 -16.80 11.78
N ASP A 311 30.97 -16.05 12.88
CA ASP A 311 30.12 -16.18 14.06
C ASP A 311 28.64 -15.87 13.75
N VAL A 312 28.38 -14.81 12.96
CA VAL A 312 27.01 -14.47 12.51
C VAL A 312 26.41 -15.60 11.67
N PHE A 313 27.20 -16.19 10.76
CA PHE A 313 26.75 -17.31 9.93
C PHE A 313 26.47 -18.56 10.77
N GLN A 314 27.34 -18.90 11.73
CA GLN A 314 27.14 -20.05 12.62
C GLN A 314 25.91 -19.86 13.51
N LYS A 315 25.68 -18.65 14.04
CA LYS A 315 24.50 -18.35 14.85
C LYS A 315 23.21 -18.56 14.06
N LYS A 316 23.12 -18.02 12.84
CA LYS A 316 21.94 -18.22 11.98
C LYS A 316 21.74 -19.69 11.58
N LEU A 317 22.84 -20.43 11.37
CA LEU A 317 22.78 -21.86 11.09
C LEU A 317 22.28 -22.66 12.31
N TYR A 318 22.70 -22.28 13.51
CA TYR A 318 22.21 -22.85 14.77
C TYR A 318 20.72 -22.57 14.96
N ASP A 319 20.29 -21.32 14.75
CA ASP A 319 18.88 -20.93 14.86
C ASP A 319 18.01 -21.71 13.87
N TRP A 320 18.47 -21.88 12.62
CA TRP A 320 17.78 -22.70 11.62
C TRP A 320 17.62 -24.16 12.08
N LYS A 321 18.70 -24.78 12.60
CA LYS A 321 18.65 -26.17 13.10
C LYS A 321 17.74 -26.32 14.30
N LYS A 322 17.79 -25.36 15.23
CA LYS A 322 16.93 -25.34 16.42
C LYS A 322 15.46 -25.30 16.01
N ILE A 323 15.09 -24.42 15.08
CA ILE A 323 13.72 -24.29 14.58
C ILE A 323 13.30 -25.52 13.80
N TYR A 324 14.19 -26.11 13.00
CA TYR A 324 13.89 -27.32 12.25
C TYR A 324 13.54 -28.50 13.18
N GLN A 325 14.19 -28.57 14.34
CA GLN A 325 14.03 -29.66 15.31
C GLN A 325 12.90 -29.43 16.33
N PHE A 326 12.77 -28.21 16.86
CA PHE A 326 11.85 -27.90 17.96
C PHE A 326 10.70 -26.96 17.56
N GLY A 327 10.71 -26.42 16.34
CA GLY A 327 9.75 -25.42 15.87
C GLY A 327 9.98 -24.04 16.47
N THR A 328 9.23 -23.03 15.97
CA THR A 328 9.28 -21.67 16.56
C THR A 328 8.26 -21.49 17.66
N GLU A 329 8.69 -21.09 18.85
CA GLU A 329 7.77 -20.53 19.84
C GLU A 329 7.15 -19.25 19.27
N GLU A 330 5.84 -19.26 19.07
CA GLU A 330 5.01 -18.08 18.78
C GLU A 330 5.15 -17.43 17.39
N ASN A 331 4.58 -18.07 16.36
CA ASN A 331 4.29 -17.38 15.10
C ASN A 331 2.89 -17.71 14.58
N LEU A 332 2.26 -16.73 13.91
CA LEU A 332 1.02 -16.91 13.13
C LEU A 332 1.30 -17.55 11.75
N THR A 333 2.53 -18.03 11.53
CA THR A 333 3.05 -18.56 10.28
C THR A 333 3.61 -19.97 10.49
N THR A 334 3.76 -20.74 9.42
CA THR A 334 4.33 -22.09 9.46
C THR A 334 5.84 -22.05 9.75
N ASP A 335 6.39 -23.12 10.34
CA ASP A 335 7.84 -23.22 10.58
C ASP A 335 8.62 -23.22 9.25
N GLY A 336 8.05 -23.79 8.18
CA GLY A 336 8.61 -23.78 6.83
C GLY A 336 8.88 -22.38 6.27
N GLU A 337 7.94 -21.45 6.43
CA GLU A 337 8.11 -20.05 6.00
C GLU A 337 9.25 -19.35 6.76
N VAL A 338 9.33 -19.58 8.08
CA VAL A 338 10.39 -19.01 8.92
C VAL A 338 11.76 -19.61 8.58
N LEU A 339 11.83 -20.92 8.36
CA LEU A 339 13.05 -21.61 7.93
C LEU A 339 13.53 -21.10 6.57
N ASN A 340 12.61 -20.84 5.63
CA ASN A 340 12.92 -20.27 4.32
C ASN A 340 13.33 -18.79 4.41
N GLN A 341 12.81 -18.03 5.37
CA GLN A 341 13.28 -16.67 5.66
C GLN A 341 14.72 -16.67 6.18
N ILE A 342 15.03 -17.49 7.18
CA ILE A 342 16.40 -17.62 7.72
C ILE A 342 17.37 -18.11 6.63
N ARG A 343 16.91 -19.02 5.75
CA ARG A 343 17.70 -19.48 4.59
C ARG A 343 18.03 -18.33 3.63
N ARG A 344 17.09 -17.45 3.32
CA ARG A 344 17.33 -16.26 2.46
C ARG A 344 18.38 -15.34 3.08
N GLU A 345 18.31 -15.14 4.39
CA GLU A 345 19.32 -14.35 5.12
C GLU A 345 20.70 -15.01 5.10
N LEU A 346 20.77 -16.34 5.27
CA LEU A 346 22.02 -17.10 5.13
C LEU A 346 22.63 -16.99 3.72
N VAL A 347 21.80 -17.03 2.67
CA VAL A 347 22.23 -16.83 1.28
C VAL A 347 22.74 -15.41 1.05
N GLN A 348 22.06 -14.38 1.58
CA GLN A 348 22.52 -13.00 1.49
C GLN A 348 23.87 -12.79 2.18
N VAL A 349 24.05 -13.35 3.38
CA VAL A 349 25.33 -13.29 4.10
C VAL A 349 26.43 -14.01 3.28
N TYR A 350 26.10 -15.17 2.70
CA TYR A 350 27.02 -15.91 1.83
C TYR A 350 27.42 -15.11 0.57
N GLU A 351 26.45 -14.55 -0.16
CA GLU A 351 26.69 -13.77 -1.38
C GLU A 351 27.52 -12.52 -1.12
N ASN A 352 27.26 -11.81 -0.02
CA ASN A 352 27.94 -10.56 0.29
C ASN A 352 29.37 -10.74 0.81
N TYR A 353 29.62 -11.77 1.62
CA TYR A 353 30.87 -11.88 2.39
C TYR A 353 31.73 -13.10 2.04
N PHE A 354 31.13 -14.17 1.55
CA PHE A 354 31.84 -15.44 1.29
C PHE A 354 32.02 -15.73 -0.20
N SER A 355 31.22 -15.10 -1.08
CA SER A 355 31.37 -15.24 -2.52
C SER A 355 32.71 -14.64 -3.00
N GLY A 356 33.49 -15.45 -3.73
CA GLY A 356 34.82 -15.06 -4.22
C GLY A 356 35.99 -15.24 -3.24
N THR A 357 35.76 -15.79 -2.04
CA THR A 357 36.82 -16.19 -1.08
C THR A 357 37.29 -17.63 -1.33
N THR A 358 38.45 -18.01 -0.80
CA THR A 358 38.93 -19.40 -0.79
C THR A 358 38.03 -20.37 0.00
N ALA A 359 37.21 -19.84 0.92
CA ALA A 359 36.28 -20.62 1.75
C ALA A 359 34.88 -20.80 1.13
N CYS A 360 34.66 -20.29 -0.08
CA CYS A 360 33.37 -20.30 -0.79
C CYS A 360 32.69 -21.68 -0.80
N ASP A 361 33.41 -22.74 -1.19
CA ASP A 361 32.85 -24.09 -1.31
C ASP A 361 32.49 -24.72 0.05
N ARG A 362 33.22 -24.36 1.11
CA ARG A 362 32.98 -24.84 2.48
C ARG A 362 31.67 -24.30 3.02
N TYR A 363 31.38 -23.03 2.79
CA TYR A 363 30.17 -22.37 3.30
C TYR A 363 28.95 -22.64 2.42
N LYS A 364 29.12 -22.77 1.11
CA LYS A 364 28.05 -23.15 0.18
C LYS A 364 27.41 -24.50 0.55
N LYS A 365 28.21 -25.48 0.97
CA LYS A 365 27.72 -26.80 1.42
C LYS A 365 26.99 -26.77 2.76
N LYS A 366 27.21 -25.74 3.60
CA LYS A 366 26.58 -25.61 4.93
C LYS A 366 25.19 -24.97 4.88
N ILE A 367 24.81 -24.34 3.77
CA ILE A 367 23.49 -23.72 3.60
C ILE A 367 22.43 -24.83 3.48
N PRO A 368 21.41 -24.86 4.36
CA PRO A 368 20.35 -25.87 4.30
C PRO A 368 19.52 -25.77 3.01
N GLN A 369 18.94 -26.90 2.59
CA GLN A 369 18.00 -26.93 1.47
C GLN A 369 16.70 -26.18 1.81
N ALA A 370 15.98 -25.75 0.77
CA ALA A 370 14.66 -25.15 0.96
C ALA A 370 13.69 -26.18 1.53
N VAL A 371 12.94 -25.76 2.54
CA VAL A 371 11.90 -26.57 3.17
C VAL A 371 10.57 -26.22 2.51
N LYS A 372 9.60 -27.14 2.49
CA LYS A 372 8.26 -26.81 2.00
C LYS A 372 7.61 -25.79 2.93
N ASP A 373 6.81 -24.88 2.36
CA ASP A 373 6.16 -23.81 3.13
C ASP A 373 5.11 -24.35 4.12
N ASP A 374 4.60 -25.57 3.93
CA ASP A 374 3.66 -26.25 4.82
C ASP A 374 4.33 -27.03 5.98
N TYR A 375 5.66 -27.04 6.06
CA TYR A 375 6.39 -27.77 7.09
C TYR A 375 6.13 -27.21 8.50
N MET A 376 5.89 -28.13 9.44
CA MET A 376 5.73 -27.87 10.87
C MET A 376 6.56 -28.87 11.66
N ALA A 377 7.43 -28.38 12.53
CA ALA A 377 8.18 -29.26 13.43
C ALA A 377 7.24 -29.81 14.52
N GLY A 378 7.37 -31.09 14.85
CA GLY A 378 6.55 -31.72 15.89
C GLY A 378 5.06 -31.85 15.55
N GLU A 379 4.69 -31.96 14.26
CA GLU A 379 3.30 -32.10 13.79
C GLU A 379 2.47 -33.12 14.60
N VAL A 380 3.05 -34.29 14.87
CA VAL A 380 2.40 -35.38 15.60
C VAL A 380 2.10 -34.98 17.05
N GLU A 381 3.05 -34.36 17.74
CA GLU A 381 2.89 -33.93 19.13
C GLU A 381 1.84 -32.82 19.26
N ILE A 382 1.82 -31.88 18.30
CA ILE A 382 0.82 -30.80 18.23
C ILE A 382 -0.58 -31.40 18.02
N PHE A 383 -0.69 -32.39 17.13
CA PHE A 383 -1.95 -33.05 16.83
C PHE A 383 -2.48 -33.86 18.03
N GLU A 384 -1.64 -34.65 18.68
CA GLU A 384 -1.99 -35.43 19.87
C GLU A 384 -2.43 -34.54 21.04
N THR A 385 -1.72 -33.43 21.27
CA THR A 385 -2.05 -32.45 22.32
C THR A 385 -3.41 -31.80 22.03
N ALA A 386 -3.65 -31.37 20.79
CA ALA A 386 -4.93 -30.78 20.40
C ALA A 386 -6.09 -31.77 20.55
N GLN A 387 -5.90 -33.05 20.18
CA GLN A 387 -6.92 -34.10 20.38
C GLN A 387 -7.23 -34.33 21.86
N ARG A 388 -6.19 -34.38 22.70
CA ARG A 388 -6.32 -34.53 24.16
C ARG A 388 -7.14 -33.38 24.75
N LEU A 389 -6.84 -32.14 24.35
CA LEU A 389 -7.55 -30.94 24.83
C LEU A 389 -9.01 -30.92 24.37
N VAL A 390 -9.29 -31.22 23.10
CA VAL A 390 -10.69 -31.29 22.62
C VAL A 390 -11.49 -32.34 23.39
N LYS A 391 -10.89 -33.51 23.69
CA LYS A 391 -11.52 -34.55 24.52
C LYS A 391 -11.77 -34.06 25.95
N LYS A 392 -10.77 -33.40 26.57
CA LYS A 392 -10.86 -32.80 27.90
C LYS A 392 -12.00 -31.77 28.00
N TYR A 393 -12.07 -30.81 27.07
CA TYR A 393 -13.11 -29.78 27.12
C TYR A 393 -14.52 -30.30 26.77
N LYS A 394 -14.64 -31.31 25.90
CA LYS A 394 -15.93 -31.97 25.63
C LYS A 394 -16.48 -32.71 26.86
N GLN A 395 -15.61 -33.28 27.67
CA GLN A 395 -15.97 -34.02 28.89
C GLN A 395 -16.09 -33.11 30.12
N SER A 396 -15.61 -31.86 30.04
CA SER A 396 -15.64 -30.92 31.15
C SER A 396 -17.06 -30.44 31.48
N GLN A 397 -17.47 -30.67 32.74
CA GLN A 397 -18.73 -30.17 33.28
C GLN A 397 -18.79 -28.64 33.30
N GLN A 398 -17.65 -27.98 33.51
CA GLN A 398 -17.57 -26.51 33.52
C GLN A 398 -17.86 -25.93 32.14
N PHE A 399 -17.25 -26.50 31.08
CA PHE A 399 -17.50 -26.03 29.72
C PHE A 399 -18.94 -26.28 29.28
N ARG A 400 -19.51 -27.44 29.63
CA ARG A 400 -20.93 -27.75 29.38
C ARG A 400 -21.87 -26.74 30.07
N TYR A 401 -21.54 -26.33 31.30
CA TYR A 401 -22.30 -25.31 32.02
C TYR A 401 -22.25 -23.94 31.32
N VAL A 402 -21.07 -23.53 30.84
CA VAL A 402 -20.89 -22.28 30.06
C VAL A 402 -21.75 -22.31 28.79
N LEU A 403 -21.77 -23.43 28.06
CA LEU A 403 -22.58 -23.57 26.84
C LEU A 403 -24.09 -23.44 27.10
N VAL A 404 -24.59 -24.03 28.19
CA VAL A 404 -26.01 -23.96 28.56
C VAL A 404 -26.42 -22.57 29.03
N LYS A 405 -25.53 -21.86 29.72
CA LYS A 405 -25.81 -20.50 30.24
C LYS A 405 -25.64 -19.40 29.21
N ARG A 406 -24.85 -19.63 28.15
CA ARG A 406 -24.60 -18.66 27.07
C ARG A 406 -25.87 -17.98 26.51
N PRO A 407 -26.99 -18.68 26.19
CA PRO A 407 -28.19 -18.03 25.65
C PRO A 407 -28.98 -17.22 26.70
N GLN A 408 -28.73 -17.46 27.99
CA GLN A 408 -29.44 -16.81 29.10
C GLN A 408 -28.77 -15.48 29.50
N ILE A 409 -27.59 -15.17 28.94
CA ILE A 409 -26.80 -13.97 29.26
C ILE A 409 -26.98 -12.92 28.16
N ARG A 410 -27.21 -11.66 28.56
CA ARG A 410 -27.32 -10.51 27.63
C ARG A 410 -26.04 -10.36 26.79
N GLU A 411 -26.20 -9.92 25.55
CA GLU A 411 -25.08 -9.83 24.59
C GLU A 411 -23.94 -8.90 25.06
N THR A 412 -24.28 -7.83 25.80
CA THR A 412 -23.32 -6.90 26.40
C THR A 412 -22.44 -7.58 27.46
N ASP A 413 -23.03 -8.47 28.25
CA ASP A 413 -22.36 -9.14 29.35
C ASP A 413 -21.53 -10.33 28.82
N ARG A 414 -21.97 -10.97 27.73
CA ARG A 414 -21.18 -12.00 27.01
C ARG A 414 -19.85 -11.45 26.48
N ARG A 415 -19.84 -10.21 25.97
CA ARG A 415 -18.60 -9.55 25.51
C ARG A 415 -17.69 -9.15 26.66
N LYS A 416 -18.25 -8.60 27.75
CA LYS A 416 -17.48 -8.22 28.96
C LYS A 416 -16.85 -9.42 29.65
N LEU A 417 -17.57 -10.54 29.72
CA LEU A 417 -17.14 -11.77 30.39
C LEU A 417 -16.30 -12.68 29.48
N GLN A 418 -16.01 -12.28 28.24
CA GLN A 418 -15.23 -13.06 27.27
C GLN A 418 -15.78 -14.47 26.98
N VAL A 419 -17.07 -14.70 27.23
CA VAL A 419 -17.73 -16.01 27.04
C VAL A 419 -17.68 -16.45 25.58
N ASP A 420 -17.98 -15.53 24.66
CA ASP A 420 -17.96 -15.82 23.21
C ASP A 420 -16.54 -16.05 22.69
N LEU A 421 -15.52 -15.46 23.33
CA LEU A 421 -14.11 -15.68 22.99
C LEU A 421 -13.64 -17.07 23.40
N LEU A 422 -13.95 -17.51 24.63
CA LEU A 422 -13.63 -18.85 25.12
C LEU A 422 -14.31 -19.94 24.29
N VAL A 423 -15.62 -19.82 24.07
CA VAL A 423 -16.40 -20.77 23.26
C VAL A 423 -15.87 -20.79 21.82
N GLY A 424 -15.58 -19.62 21.26
CA GLY A 424 -14.99 -19.51 19.93
C GLY A 424 -13.63 -20.18 19.79
N LYS A 425 -12.73 -20.05 20.78
CA LYS A 425 -11.41 -20.71 20.79
C LYS A 425 -11.55 -22.24 20.81
N ILE A 426 -12.39 -22.79 21.69
CA ILE A 426 -12.58 -24.24 21.82
C ILE A 426 -13.28 -24.84 20.59
N GLN A 427 -14.28 -24.15 20.03
CA GLN A 427 -14.94 -24.58 18.79
C GLN A 427 -14.01 -24.51 17.58
N LYS A 428 -13.16 -23.48 17.48
CA LYS A 428 -12.14 -23.38 16.43
C LYS A 428 -11.10 -24.49 16.55
N LEU A 429 -10.64 -24.80 17.77
CA LEU A 429 -9.74 -25.94 18.01
C LEU A 429 -10.37 -27.25 17.52
N GLU A 430 -11.66 -27.49 17.77
CA GLU A 430 -12.36 -28.67 17.26
C GLU A 430 -12.43 -28.68 15.72
N VAL A 431 -12.71 -27.54 15.09
CA VAL A 431 -12.73 -27.42 13.62
C VAL A 431 -11.34 -27.66 13.02
N CYS A 432 -10.28 -27.13 13.64
CA CYS A 432 -8.90 -27.33 13.20
C CYS A 432 -8.54 -28.82 13.28
N VAL A 433 -8.86 -29.51 14.37
CA VAL A 433 -8.65 -30.97 14.51
C VAL A 433 -9.39 -31.76 13.41
N LYS A 434 -10.64 -31.41 13.09
CA LYS A 434 -11.41 -32.06 12.00
C LYS A 434 -10.81 -31.82 10.61
N ARG A 435 -10.28 -30.62 10.37
CA ARG A 435 -9.68 -30.21 9.09
C ARG A 435 -8.20 -30.60 8.95
N LYS A 436 -7.60 -31.17 10.00
CA LYS A 436 -6.14 -31.43 10.08
C LYS A 436 -5.29 -30.16 9.87
N ASP A 437 -5.78 -29.03 10.36
CA ASP A 437 -5.07 -27.75 10.31
C ASP A 437 -4.10 -27.63 11.49
N ILE A 438 -2.82 -27.96 11.24
CA ILE A 438 -1.76 -28.07 12.25
C ILE A 438 -1.38 -26.70 12.82
N LEU A 439 -1.36 -25.66 11.98
CA LEU A 439 -1.06 -24.29 12.39
C LEU A 439 -2.14 -23.77 13.36
N GLY A 440 -3.41 -23.98 13.00
CA GLY A 440 -4.53 -23.67 13.87
C GLY A 440 -4.46 -24.43 15.20
N MET A 441 -4.09 -25.72 15.17
CA MET A 441 -3.91 -26.51 16.39
C MET A 441 -2.84 -25.92 17.31
N ARG A 442 -1.66 -25.54 16.80
CA ARG A 442 -0.59 -24.92 17.62
C ARG A 442 -1.06 -23.61 18.28
N ILE A 443 -1.77 -22.77 17.54
CA ILE A 443 -2.26 -21.46 18.03
C ILE A 443 -3.29 -21.64 19.15
N PHE A 444 -4.18 -22.62 19.02
CA PHE A 444 -5.29 -22.81 19.96
C PHE A 444 -5.02 -23.87 21.04
N SER A 445 -3.94 -24.65 20.97
CA SER A 445 -3.62 -25.75 21.90
C SER A 445 -2.88 -25.33 23.18
N LYS A 446 -2.94 -24.04 23.57
CA LYS A 446 -2.34 -23.55 24.83
C LYS A 446 -3.20 -23.95 26.03
N GLU A 447 -2.87 -25.08 26.65
CA GLU A 447 -3.63 -25.70 27.76
C GLU A 447 -3.79 -24.76 28.96
N ASP A 448 -2.70 -24.14 29.42
CA ASP A 448 -2.72 -23.26 30.61
C ASP A 448 -3.60 -22.02 30.41
N GLU A 449 -3.57 -21.42 29.22
CA GLU A 449 -4.40 -20.25 28.89
C GLU A 449 -5.89 -20.61 28.83
N LEU A 450 -6.22 -21.75 28.21
CA LEU A 450 -7.60 -22.21 28.06
C LEU A 450 -8.21 -22.63 29.39
N ASP A 451 -7.45 -23.33 30.24
CA ASP A 451 -7.90 -23.75 31.57
C ASP A 451 -8.14 -22.55 32.48
N LYS A 452 -7.22 -21.58 32.49
CA LYS A 452 -7.39 -20.33 33.26
C LYS A 452 -8.61 -19.55 32.78
N MET A 453 -8.76 -19.38 31.46
CA MET A 453 -9.94 -18.72 30.89
C MET A 453 -11.25 -19.45 31.23
N LEU A 454 -11.25 -20.79 31.20
CA LEU A 454 -12.43 -21.58 31.54
C LEU A 454 -12.82 -21.41 33.01
N ALA A 455 -11.85 -21.46 33.92
CA ALA A 455 -12.08 -21.28 35.35
C ALA A 455 -12.62 -19.88 35.66
N GLU A 456 -12.02 -18.83 35.08
CA GLU A 456 -12.46 -17.45 35.27
C GLU A 456 -13.86 -17.20 34.73
N VAL A 457 -14.16 -17.67 33.51
CA VAL A 457 -15.48 -17.52 32.89
C VAL A 457 -16.53 -18.29 33.69
N TYR A 458 -16.21 -19.49 34.17
CA TYR A 458 -17.11 -20.30 34.97
C TYR A 458 -17.46 -19.65 36.30
N GLN A 459 -16.49 -19.08 37.03
CA GLN A 459 -16.76 -18.37 38.29
C GLN A 459 -17.58 -17.10 38.06
N LYS A 460 -17.22 -16.30 37.06
CA LYS A 460 -17.95 -15.07 36.74
C LYS A 460 -19.40 -15.34 36.33
N ILE A 461 -19.68 -16.44 35.63
CA ILE A 461 -21.07 -16.83 35.29
C ILE A 461 -21.84 -17.28 36.54
N LYS A 462 -21.19 -17.90 37.53
CA LYS A 462 -21.83 -18.27 38.81
C LYS A 462 -22.16 -17.08 39.69
N GLU A 463 -21.32 -16.04 39.66
CA GLU A 463 -21.49 -14.82 40.45
C GLU A 463 -22.54 -13.86 39.84
N LEU A 464 -22.99 -14.10 38.60
CA LEU A 464 -24.08 -13.33 38.01
C LEU A 464 -25.38 -13.56 38.81
N PRO A 465 -26.08 -12.49 39.23
CA PRO A 465 -27.33 -12.64 39.98
C PRO A 465 -28.34 -13.44 39.16
N ARG A 466 -28.93 -14.47 39.78
CA ARG A 466 -30.02 -15.25 39.16
C ARG A 466 -31.16 -14.28 38.86
N ILE A 467 -31.41 -14.01 37.58
CA ILE A 467 -32.63 -13.31 37.18
C ILE A 467 -33.80 -14.26 37.45
N ASN A 468 -34.46 -14.07 38.59
CA ASN A 468 -35.75 -14.65 38.88
C ASN A 468 -36.59 -13.62 39.64
N LYS A 469 -37.37 -12.84 38.89
CA LYS A 469 -38.78 -12.45 39.11
C LYS A 469 -39.13 -11.19 38.30
N GLY A 470 -40.31 -11.23 37.68
CA GLY A 470 -40.87 -10.14 36.89
C GLY A 470 -41.63 -9.09 37.70
N VAL A 471 -42.26 -8.18 36.92
CA VAL A 471 -43.21 -7.09 37.27
C VAL A 471 -42.52 -5.92 38.02
N GLU A 472 -42.61 -4.61 37.67
CA GLU A 472 -43.66 -3.78 37.05
C GLU A 472 -43.13 -2.60 36.21
N SER A 473 -43.98 -2.17 35.26
CA SER A 473 -44.19 -0.85 34.64
C SER A 473 -43.03 -0.10 33.93
N ALA A 474 -43.12 -0.02 32.60
CA ALA A 474 -43.53 1.22 31.88
C ALA A 474 -43.48 1.03 30.34
N GLY A 475 -44.63 1.12 29.69
CA GLY A 475 -44.80 1.87 28.44
C GLY A 475 -44.27 1.32 27.10
N ASN A 476 -45.17 0.63 26.38
CA ASN A 476 -45.42 0.72 24.93
C ASN A 476 -44.53 0.01 23.87
N LYS A 477 -45.20 -0.97 23.24
CA LYS A 477 -45.27 -1.32 21.79
C LYS A 477 -44.00 -1.82 21.08
N LYS A 478 -43.92 -3.15 20.92
CA LYS A 478 -44.24 -3.84 19.65
C LYS A 478 -44.27 -5.37 19.84
N ARG A 479 -45.41 -5.98 19.50
CA ARG A 479 -45.61 -7.43 19.41
C ARG A 479 -44.65 -8.01 18.36
N SER A 480 -43.85 -9.00 18.73
CA SER A 480 -43.40 -10.05 17.81
C SER A 480 -43.43 -11.40 18.55
N SER A 481 -43.81 -12.41 17.80
CA SER A 481 -44.36 -13.70 18.22
C SER A 481 -43.46 -14.51 19.16
N TRP A 482 -43.95 -14.78 20.37
CA TRP A 482 -43.53 -15.90 21.21
C TRP A 482 -44.39 -17.11 20.85
N LYS A 483 -43.92 -17.96 19.94
CA LYS A 483 -44.41 -19.33 19.77
C LYS A 483 -43.24 -20.24 19.41
N ASN A 484 -42.81 -21.02 20.40
CA ASN A 484 -42.20 -22.35 20.35
C ASN A 484 -41.21 -22.50 21.51
N GLN A 485 -41.76 -22.67 22.70
CA GLN A 485 -41.03 -23.12 23.87
C GLN A 485 -41.32 -24.62 24.01
N MET A 486 -40.51 -25.46 23.36
CA MET A 486 -40.46 -26.89 23.70
C MET A 486 -39.92 -27.02 25.13
N ILE A 487 -40.66 -27.75 25.97
CA ILE A 487 -40.31 -28.00 27.37
C ILE A 487 -39.25 -29.12 27.40
N LEU A 488 -38.33 -29.01 28.37
CA LEU A 488 -37.13 -29.84 28.54
C LEU A 488 -37.39 -31.36 28.66
N GLU A 489 -38.64 -31.77 28.85
CA GLU A 489 -39.06 -33.19 28.91
C GLU A 489 -39.26 -33.83 27.52
N GLU A 490 -39.44 -33.04 26.45
CA GLU A 490 -39.56 -33.56 25.07
C GLU A 490 -38.20 -33.76 24.36
N PHE A 491 -37.09 -33.34 24.95
CA PHE A 491 -35.75 -33.54 24.37
C PHE A 491 -35.03 -34.80 24.92
N ILE A 492 -35.60 -35.48 25.93
CA ILE A 492 -34.99 -36.67 26.57
C ILE A 492 -35.83 -37.93 26.31
N ARG A 493 -36.43 -38.06 25.12
CA ARG A 493 -36.89 -39.35 24.61
C ARG A 493 -36.28 -39.65 23.24
#